data_AF-A0A935VU62-F1
#
_entry.id   AF-A0A935VU62-F1
#
_cell.length_a   1.000
_cell.length_b   1.000
_cell.length_c   1.000
_cell.angle_alpha   90.00
_cell.angle_beta   90.00
_cell.angle_gamma   90.00
#
_symmetry.space_group_name_H-M   'P 1'
#
loop_
_entity.id
_entity.type
_entity.pdbx_description
1 polymer ?
#
loop_
_entity_poly.entity_id
_entity_poly.type
_entity_poly.pdbx_seq_one_letter_code
_entity_poly.pdbx_strand_id
1 'polypeptide(L)' 'MDGNKTKVLSWGSIIAIMIGVGLVAGLVIGLLSETFGLSSSALGAGVGASVGVVGAILIARRRAALSQR' A
#
# COMPACT_ATOMS: atom_id res chain seq x y z
N MET A 1 -18.76 3.92 -23.60
CA MET A 1 -19.14 3.92 -22.17
C MET A 1 -18.71 2.58 -21.60
N ASP A 2 -17.43 2.47 -21.25
CA ASP A 2 -16.87 1.19 -20.81
C ASP A 2 -17.36 0.87 -19.40
N GLY A 3 -18.18 -0.19 -19.34
CA GLY A 3 -18.81 -0.65 -18.11
C GLY A 3 -17.79 -0.88 -17.02
N ASN A 4 -17.87 -0.03 -16.00
CA ASN A 4 -17.23 -0.18 -14.69
C ASN A 4 -17.77 -1.44 -14.01
N LYS A 5 -17.41 -2.62 -14.52
CA LYS A 5 -17.55 -3.88 -13.80
C LYS A 5 -16.56 -3.77 -12.66
N THR A 6 -17.07 -3.51 -11.47
CA THR A 6 -16.33 -3.50 -10.20
C THR A 6 -15.69 -4.88 -10.01
N LYS A 7 -14.55 -5.11 -10.68
CA LYS A 7 -13.80 -6.36 -10.60
C LYS A 7 -13.23 -6.41 -9.20
N VAL A 8 -13.79 -7.28 -8.37
CA VAL A 8 -13.29 -7.54 -7.03
C VAL A 8 -11.81 -7.91 -7.16
N LEU A 9 -10.95 -7.12 -6.53
CA LEU A 9 -9.52 -7.37 -6.51
C LEU A 9 -9.26 -8.75 -5.91
N SER A 10 -8.55 -9.60 -6.67
CA SER A 10 -8.06 -10.88 -6.18
C SER A 10 -7.09 -10.64 -5.01
N TRP A 11 -7.07 -11.53 -4.04
CA TRP A 11 -6.12 -11.48 -2.92
C TRP A 11 -4.67 -11.39 -3.41
N GLY A 12 -4.33 -12.09 -4.50
CA GLY A 12 -3.00 -11.99 -5.11
C GLY A 12 -2.68 -10.59 -5.65
N SER A 13 -3.68 -9.89 -6.20
CA SER A 13 -3.51 -8.51 -6.67
C SER A 13 -3.34 -7.53 -5.51
N ILE A 14 -4.00 -7.76 -4.38
CA ILE A 14 -3.81 -6.93 -3.16
C ILE A 14 -2.39 -7.09 -2.64
N ILE A 15 -1.89 -8.32 -2.54
CA ILE A 15 -0.52 -8.60 -2.09
C ILE A 15 0.50 -7.96 -3.04
N ALA A 16 0.29 -8.07 -4.36
CA ALA A 16 1.17 -7.42 -5.34
C ALA A 16 1.22 -5.89 -5.18
N ILE A 17 0.08 -5.24 -4.92
CA ILE A 17 0.03 -3.81 -4.64
C ILE A 17 0.74 -3.50 -3.32
N MET A 18 0.54 -4.30 -2.27
CA MET A 18 1.21 -4.13 -0.98
C MET A 18 2.74 -4.20 -1.10
N ILE A 19 3.25 -5.17 -1.84
CA ILE A 19 4.69 -5.31 -2.11
C ILE A 19 5.20 -4.09 -2.90
N GLY A 20 4.48 -3.69 -3.96
CA GLY A 20 4.85 -2.52 -4.76
C GLY A 20 4.91 -1.23 -3.94
N VAL A 21 3.92 -0.99 -3.08
CA VAL A 21 3.91 0.16 -2.17
C VAL A 21 5.07 0.08 -1.17
N GLY A 22 5.34 -1.09 -0.58
CA GLY A 22 6.45 -1.26 0.35
C GLY A 22 7.81 -0.95 -0.30
N LEU A 23 8.01 -1.39 -1.54
CA LEU A 23 9.24 -1.10 -2.30
C LEU A 23 9.37 0.40 -2.60
N VAL A 24 8.31 1.04 -3.09
CA VAL A 24 8.33 2.48 -3.41
C VAL A 24 8.52 3.32 -2.14
N ALA A 25 7.76 3.03 -1.08
CA ALA A 25 7.88 3.73 0.19
C ALA A 25 9.27 3.53 0.82
N GLY A 26 9.81 2.30 0.78
CA GLY A 26 11.17 1.99 1.23
C GLY A 26 12.24 2.75 0.44
N LEU A 27 12.10 2.86 -0.89
CA LEU A 27 13.01 3.61 -1.75
C LEU A 27 12.98 5.11 -1.45
N VAL A 28 11.78 5.69 -1.37
CA VAL A 28 11.58 7.13 -1.09
C VAL A 28 12.10 7.48 0.30
N ILE A 29 11.77 6.67 1.31
CA ILE A 29 12.21 6.89 2.68
C ILE A 29 13.72 6.66 2.83
N GLY A 30 14.29 5.67 2.13
CA GLY A 30 15.73 5.42 2.09
C GLY A 30 16.51 6.61 1.50
N LEU A 31 16.05 7.14 0.37
CA LEU A 31 16.64 8.33 -0.27
C LEU A 31 16.52 9.58 0.62
N LEU A 32 15.38 9.76 1.30
CA LEU A 32 15.20 10.83 2.28
C LEU A 32 16.10 10.67 3.50
N SER A 33 16.37 9.45 3.92
CA SER A 33 17.29 9.18 5.04
C SER A 33 18.72 9.53 4.71
N GLU A 34 19.16 9.22 3.50
CA GLU A 34 20.52 9.51 3.03
C GLU A 34 20.75 11.03 2.95
N THR A 35 19.72 11.78 2.56
CA THR A 35 19.78 13.25 2.44
C THR A 35 19.60 13.99 3.76
N PHE A 36 18.81 13.48 4.71
CA PHE A 36 18.52 14.15 5.99
C PHE A 36 19.21 13.53 7.22
N GLY A 37 19.98 12.45 7.06
CA GLY A 37 20.70 11.79 8.16
C GLY A 37 19.78 11.18 9.22
N LEU A 38 18.55 10.80 8.84
CA LEU A 38 17.53 10.30 9.77
C LEU A 38 17.89 8.89 10.28
N SER A 39 17.59 8.64 11.56
CA SER A 39 17.81 7.35 12.20
C SER A 39 16.99 6.24 11.51
N SER A 40 17.63 5.10 11.26
CA SER A 40 17.04 3.90 10.64
C SER A 40 15.75 3.42 11.33
N SER A 41 15.57 3.73 12.62
CA SER A 41 14.38 3.41 13.40
C SER A 41 13.14 4.21 12.96
N ALA A 42 13.32 5.48 12.56
CA ALA A 42 12.23 6.32 12.06
C ALA A 42 11.78 5.90 10.65
N LEU A 43 12.71 5.38 9.84
CA LEU A 43 12.44 4.88 8.50
C LEU A 43 11.53 3.65 8.53
N GLY A 44 11.82 2.70 9.42
CA GLY A 44 11.01 1.49 9.58
C GLY A 44 9.56 1.81 9.97
N ALA A 45 9.36 2.79 10.84
CA ALA A 45 8.02 3.25 11.25
C ALA A 45 7.24 3.87 10.08
N GLY A 46 7.90 4.69 9.24
CA GLY A 46 7.28 5.32 8.06
C GLY A 46 6.88 4.32 6.97
N VAL A 47 7.74 3.33 6.69
CA VAL A 47 7.43 2.25 5.73
C VAL A 47 6.28 1.38 6.26
N GLY A 48 6.33 1.01 7.54
CA GLY A 48 5.26 0.23 8.18
C GLY A 48 3.91 0.95 8.17
N ALA A 49 3.90 2.26 8.47
CA ALA A 49 2.68 3.07 8.47
C ALA A 49 2.07 3.19 7.06
N SER A 50 2.89 3.48 6.05
CA SER A 50 2.42 3.62 4.66
C SER A 50 1.87 2.30 4.08
N VAL A 51 2.57 1.19 4.32
CA VAL A 51 2.07 -0.15 3.97
C VAL A 51 0.77 -0.43 4.72
N GLY A 52 0.72 -0.21 6.04
CA GLY A 52 -0.48 -0.43 6.85
C GLY A 52 -1.71 0.34 6.36
N VAL A 53 -1.56 1.62 6.02
CA VAL A 53 -2.63 2.47 5.47
C VAL A 53 -3.14 1.92 4.13
N VAL A 54 -2.23 1.60 3.20
CA VAL A 54 -2.63 1.06 1.89
C VAL A 54 -3.32 -0.30 2.04
N GLY A 55 -2.83 -1.16 2.94
CA GLY A 55 -3.43 -2.45 3.23
C GLY A 55 -4.84 -2.31 3.78
N ALA A 56 -5.03 -1.41 4.75
CA ALA A 56 -6.34 -1.09 5.32
C ALA A 56 -7.32 -0.58 4.24
N ILE A 57 -6.88 0.32 3.37
CA ILE A 57 -7.69 0.86 2.27
C ILE A 57 -8.07 -0.25 1.27
N LEU A 58 -7.13 -1.10 0.87
CA LEU A 58 -7.40 -2.19 -0.09
C LEU A 58 -8.37 -3.23 0.49
N ILE A 59 -8.22 -3.58 1.77
CA ILE A 59 -9.12 -4.49 2.48
C ILE A 59 -10.51 -3.87 2.61
N ALA A 60 -10.60 -2.59 2.99
CA ALA A 60 -11.87 -1.87 3.09
C ALA A 60 -12.58 -1.80 1.72
N ARG A 61 -11.85 -1.50 0.65
CA ARG A 61 -12.38 -1.50 -0.73
C ARG A 61 -12.84 -2.89 -1.17
N ARG A 62 -12.08 -3.94 -0.84
CA ARG A 62 -12.48 -5.33 -1.12
C ARG A 62 -13.76 -5.69 -0.36
N ARG A 63 -13.86 -5.33 0.92
CA ARG A 63 -15.04 -5.58 1.75
C ARG A 63 -16.27 -4.84 1.23
N ALA A 64 -16.13 -3.56 0.85
CA ALA A 64 -17.21 -2.79 0.23
C ALA A 64 -17.68 -3.41 -1.10
N ALA A 65 -16.75 -3.87 -1.95
CA ALA A 65 -17.08 -4.53 -3.21
C ALA A 65 -17.74 -5.91 -3.02
N LEU A 66 -17.46 -6.61 -1.91
CA LEU A 66 -18.12 -7.87 -1.55
C LEU A 66 -19.50 -7.65 -0.93
N SER A 67 -19.70 -6.56 -0.18
CA SER A 67 -21.02 -6.18 0.36
C SER A 67 -22.00 -5.64 -0.69
N GLN A 68 -21.52 -5.31 -1.89
CA GLN A 68 -22.33 -4.91 -3.04
C GLN A 68 -22.71 -6.08 -3.97
N ARG A 69 -22.41 -7.33 -3.57
CA ARG A 69 -22.86 -8.56 -4.24
C ARG A 69 -23.95 -9.23 -3.41
#